data_AF-A0A931WDJ4-F1
#
_entry.id   AF-A0A931WDJ4-F1
#
_cell.length_a   1.000
_cell.length_b   1.000
_cell.length_c   1.000
_cell.angle_alpha   90.00
_cell.angle_beta   90.00
_cell.angle_gamma   90.00
#
_symmetry.space_group_name_H-M   'P 1'
#
loop_
_entity.id
_entity.type
_entity.pdbx_description
1 polymer ?
#
loop_
_entity_poly.entity_id
_entity_poly.type
_entity_poly.pdbx_seq_one_letter_code
_entity_poly.pdbx_strand_id
1 'polypeptide(L)'
;MVSLREVPLSGDKLVDWIFKQFVFFLRKETLAVKRKKRLLDPDNLHRRVIRGLMQPQVGPGGHGIEITINSSRSIHCNRDKEAETLIHELSHVVFWKTWERFIGQAENILVEKFTQEQKDFLKSFLPRSESKD
;
A
#
# COMPACT_ATOMS: atom_id res chain seq x y z
N MET A 1 11.69 3.73 14.47
CA MET A 1 10.97 4.97 14.82
C MET A 1 11.49 6.08 13.93
N VAL A 2 10.63 6.78 13.18
CA VAL A 2 11.05 7.85 12.26
C VAL A 2 11.32 9.12 13.07
N SER A 3 12.49 9.74 12.89
CA SER A 3 12.83 11.02 13.53
C SER A 3 12.04 12.16 12.89
N LEU A 4 11.18 12.82 13.67
CA LEU A 4 10.32 13.92 13.19
C LEU A 4 11.09 15.20 12.83
N ARG A 5 12.40 15.28 13.14
CA ARG A 5 13.22 16.47 12.88
C ARG A 5 13.61 16.66 11.40
N GLU A 6 13.35 15.68 10.54
CA GLU A 6 13.75 15.69 9.12
C GLU A 6 12.56 15.64 8.14
N VAL A 7 11.32 15.76 8.63
CA VAL A 7 10.13 15.69 7.78
C VAL A 7 9.89 17.05 7.11
N PRO A 8 9.93 17.16 5.77
CA PRO A 8 9.60 18.39 5.08
C PRO A 8 8.14 18.77 5.34
N LEU A 9 7.86 20.06 5.53
CA LEU A 9 6.52 20.51 5.93
C LEU A 9 5.51 20.57 4.77
N SER A 10 5.96 20.71 3.52
CA SER A 10 5.08 20.78 2.34
C SER A 10 5.82 20.61 1.01
N GLY A 11 5.06 20.55 -0.08
CA GLY A 11 5.55 20.56 -1.45
C GLY A 11 6.23 19.27 -1.90
N ASP A 12 6.97 19.33 -3.00
CA ASP A 12 7.59 18.17 -3.64
C ASP A 12 8.56 17.42 -2.72
N LYS A 13 9.24 18.14 -1.82
CA LYS A 13 10.12 17.51 -0.81
C LYS A 13 9.36 16.58 0.13
N LEU A 14 8.14 16.94 0.53
CA LEU A 14 7.30 16.08 1.37
C LEU A 14 6.84 14.85 0.57
N VAL A 15 6.44 15.03 -0.69
CA VAL A 15 6.07 13.91 -1.58
C VAL A 15 7.22 12.92 -1.74
N ASP A 16 8.43 13.41 -2.01
CA ASP A 16 9.64 12.58 -2.12
C ASP A 16 10.00 11.89 -0.81
N TRP A 17 9.82 12.57 0.31
CA TRP A 17 10.02 11.98 1.62
C TRP A 17 9.04 10.82 1.87
N ILE A 18 7.76 10.99 1.53
CA ILE A 18 6.75 9.92 1.62
C ILE A 18 7.12 8.75 0.72
N PHE A 19 7.52 9.01 -0.53
CA PHE A 19 8.00 7.97 -1.45
C PHE A 19 9.17 7.19 -0.84
N LYS A 20 10.16 7.87 -0.23
CA LYS A 20 11.26 7.20 0.47
C LYS A 20 10.80 6.34 1.64
N GLN A 21 9.76 6.76 2.39
CA GLN A 21 9.17 5.92 3.42
C GLN A 21 8.52 4.66 2.83
N PHE A 22 7.77 4.79 1.73
CA PHE A 22 7.20 3.64 1.03
C PHE A 22 8.28 2.64 0.61
N VAL A 23 9.34 3.12 -0.04
CA VAL A 23 10.48 2.26 -0.45
C VAL A 23 11.17 1.64 0.75
N PHE A 24 11.34 2.38 1.84
CA PHE A 24 11.93 1.86 3.07
C PHE A 24 11.14 0.69 3.63
N PHE A 25 9.81 0.80 3.71
CA PHE A 25 8.96 -0.30 4.19
C PHE A 25 8.90 -1.47 3.21
N LEU A 26 8.77 -1.22 1.92
CA LEU A 26 8.74 -2.26 0.87
C LEU A 26 10.02 -3.10 0.78
N ARG A 27 11.17 -2.55 1.20
CA ARG A 27 12.45 -3.27 1.24
C ARG A 27 12.69 -4.03 2.53
N LYS A 28 11.84 -3.89 3.55
CA LYS A 28 11.98 -4.65 4.80
C LYS A 28 11.43 -6.05 4.63
N GLU A 29 12.15 -7.03 5.18
CA GLU A 29 11.70 -8.42 5.26
C GLU A 29 10.40 -8.58 6.07
N THR A 30 10.08 -7.59 6.92
CA THR A 30 8.86 -7.58 7.72
C THR A 30 7.62 -7.13 6.96
N LEU A 31 7.73 -6.67 5.70
CA LEU A 31 6.57 -6.30 4.88
C LEU A 31 6.49 -7.22 3.66
N ALA A 32 5.39 -7.96 3.55
CA ALA A 32 5.09 -8.79 2.40
C ALA A 32 3.97 -8.17 1.55
N VAL A 33 4.13 -8.17 0.22
CA VAL A 33 3.07 -7.79 -0.72
C VAL A 33 2.57 -9.04 -1.44
N LYS A 34 1.26 -9.29 -1.39
CA LYS A 34 0.60 -10.41 -2.07
C LYS A 34 -0.43 -9.91 -3.07
N ARG A 35 -0.77 -10.76 -4.04
CA ARG A 35 -1.88 -10.54 -4.98
C ARG A 35 -2.86 -11.69 -4.88
N LYS A 36 -4.15 -11.38 -4.75
CA LYS A 36 -5.21 -12.38 -4.65
C LYS A 36 -6.36 -12.03 -5.58
N LYS A 37 -6.86 -13.00 -6.34
CA LYS A 37 -7.95 -12.79 -7.32
C LYS A 37 -9.25 -12.26 -6.70
N ARG A 38 -9.52 -12.63 -5.45
CA ARG A 38 -10.71 -12.19 -4.72
C ARG A 38 -10.32 -11.90 -3.28
N LEU A 39 -10.32 -10.62 -2.94
CA LEU A 39 -10.07 -10.13 -1.59
C LEU A 39 -11.39 -9.69 -0.95
N LEU A 40 -11.68 -10.25 0.22
CA LEU A 40 -12.87 -9.94 1.00
C LEU A 40 -12.46 -9.13 2.21
N ASP A 41 -13.28 -8.16 2.57
CA ASP A 41 -13.15 -7.40 3.81
C ASP A 41 -13.36 -8.33 5.02
N PRO A 42 -12.33 -8.54 5.86
CA PRO A 42 -12.42 -9.42 7.02
C PRO A 42 -13.39 -8.89 8.08
N ASP A 43 -13.60 -7.58 8.14
CA ASP A 43 -14.42 -6.93 9.17
C ASP A 43 -15.89 -6.76 8.72
N ASN A 44 -16.20 -7.15 7.49
CA ASN A 44 -17.54 -7.01 6.91
C ASN A 44 -18.29 -8.35 6.84
N LEU A 45 -19.35 -8.49 7.63
CA LEU A 45 -20.21 -9.68 7.67
C LEU A 45 -20.83 -10.02 6.30
N HIS A 46 -21.01 -9.04 5.41
CA HIS A 46 -21.56 -9.25 4.07
C HIS A 46 -20.51 -9.67 3.03
N ARG A 47 -19.26 -9.96 3.45
CA ARG A 47 -18.17 -10.40 2.58
C ARG A 47 -17.97 -9.45 1.38
N ARG A 48 -17.92 -8.15 1.69
CA ARG A 48 -17.68 -7.12 0.67
C ARG A 48 -16.34 -7.36 -0.01
N VAL A 49 -16.30 -7.29 -1.33
CA VAL A 49 -15.05 -7.34 -2.09
C VAL A 49 -14.35 -5.99 -1.96
N ILE A 50 -13.07 -6.01 -1.60
CA ILE A 50 -12.22 -4.81 -1.45
C ILE A 50 -11.03 -4.88 -2.40
N ARG A 51 -10.40 -3.72 -2.63
CA ARG A 51 -9.31 -3.57 -3.59
C ARG A 51 -7.94 -3.89 -3.01
N GLY A 52 -7.73 -3.62 -1.73
CA GLY A 52 -6.50 -3.83 -1.01
C GLY A 52 -6.80 -4.02 0.47
N LEU A 53 -5.83 -4.60 1.19
CA LEU A 53 -5.88 -4.76 2.63
C LEU A 53 -4.46 -4.75 3.19
N MET A 54 -4.19 -3.80 4.08
CA MET A 54 -3.05 -3.83 4.99
C MET A 54 -3.47 -4.49 6.31
N GLN A 55 -2.75 -5.53 6.72
CA GLN A 55 -2.98 -6.20 7.99
C GLN A 55 -1.66 -6.55 8.70
N PRO A 56 -1.60 -6.43 10.03
CA PRO A 56 -0.49 -7.01 10.79
C PRO A 56 -0.47 -8.53 10.63
N GLN A 57 0.68 -9.11 10.30
CA GLN A 57 0.88 -10.56 10.41
C GLN A 57 1.22 -10.91 11.86
N VAL A 58 0.44 -11.84 12.41
CA VAL A 58 0.72 -12.47 13.72
C VAL A 58 0.88 -13.97 13.46
N GLY A 59 2.12 -14.47 13.57
CA GLY A 59 2.39 -15.88 13.31
C GLY A 59 3.75 -16.36 13.87
N PRO A 60 4.08 -17.65 13.73
CA PRO A 60 5.27 -18.28 14.33
C PRO A 60 6.61 -17.69 13.89
N GLY A 61 6.63 -16.95 12.76
CA GLY A 61 7.82 -16.29 12.20
C GLY A 61 8.03 -14.84 12.63
N GLY A 62 7.21 -14.30 13.55
CA GLY A 62 7.34 -12.95 14.09
C GLY A 62 6.21 -11.98 13.71
N HIS A 63 6.38 -10.71 14.10
CA HIS A 63 5.46 -9.61 13.80
C HIS A 63 5.83 -8.96 12.46
N GLY A 64 4.91 -9.02 11.48
CA GLY A 64 5.10 -8.42 10.16
C GLY A 64 3.89 -7.60 9.72
N ILE A 65 3.94 -7.08 8.50
CA ILE A 65 2.84 -6.41 7.82
C ILE A 65 2.63 -7.15 6.50
N GLU A 66 1.37 -7.48 6.19
CA GLU A 66 0.99 -7.97 4.87
C GLU A 66 0.11 -6.94 4.18
N ILE A 67 0.46 -6.63 2.94
CA ILE A 67 -0.39 -5.89 2.02
C ILE A 67 -0.89 -6.89 0.98
N THR A 68 -2.20 -7.12 0.94
CA THR A 68 -2.82 -7.95 -0.11
C THR A 68 -3.55 -7.06 -1.11
N ILE A 69 -3.22 -7.19 -2.40
CA ILE A 69 -3.85 -6.46 -3.50
C ILE A 69 -4.83 -7.39 -4.23
N ASN A 70 -6.04 -6.92 -4.49
CA ASN A 70 -7.02 -7.66 -5.28
C ASN A 70 -6.64 -7.63 -6.77
N SER A 71 -6.35 -8.76 -7.41
CA SER A 71 -5.96 -8.81 -8.83
C SER A 71 -7.15 -8.97 -9.80
N SER A 72 -8.39 -8.98 -9.31
CA SER A 72 -9.56 -9.11 -10.18
C SER A 72 -9.64 -7.96 -11.19
N ARG A 73 -9.85 -8.30 -12.48
CA ARG A 73 -10.09 -7.30 -13.53
C ARG A 73 -11.32 -6.41 -13.30
N SER A 74 -12.29 -6.90 -12.52
CA SER A 74 -13.48 -6.11 -12.14
C SER A 74 -13.18 -5.02 -11.11
N ILE A 75 -12.04 -5.12 -10.42
CA ILE A 75 -11.58 -4.17 -9.39
C ILE A 75 -10.42 -3.33 -9.93
N HIS A 76 -9.42 -3.97 -10.54
CA HIS A 76 -8.30 -3.32 -11.19
C HIS A 76 -8.23 -3.73 -12.66
N CYS A 77 -8.47 -2.77 -13.56
CA CYS A 77 -8.40 -3.04 -15.00
C CYS A 77 -6.97 -3.29 -15.50
N ASN A 78 -5.96 -2.81 -14.78
CA ASN A 78 -4.55 -2.92 -15.14
C ASN A 78 -3.63 -2.84 -13.89
N ARG A 79 -2.31 -2.99 -14.10
CA ARG A 79 -1.30 -2.91 -13.03
C ARG A 79 -1.08 -1.50 -12.48
N ASP A 80 -1.48 -0.45 -13.19
CA ASP A 80 -1.41 0.91 -12.65
C ASP A 80 -2.43 1.09 -11.53
N LYS A 81 -3.65 0.55 -11.69
CA LYS A 81 -4.65 0.52 -10.61
C LYS A 81 -4.23 -0.33 -9.42
N GLU A 82 -3.52 -1.42 -9.65
CA GLU A 82 -2.90 -2.18 -8.55
C GLU A 82 -1.85 -1.34 -7.80
N ALA A 83 -1.09 -0.50 -8.49
CA ALA A 83 -0.10 0.39 -7.89
C ALA A 83 -0.73 1.54 -7.10
N GLU A 84 -1.83 2.12 -7.59
CA GLU A 84 -2.63 3.09 -6.83
C GLU A 84 -3.14 2.47 -5.53
N THR A 85 -3.61 1.23 -5.57
CA THR A 85 -3.99 0.51 -4.35
C THR A 85 -2.79 0.21 -3.46
N LEU A 86 -1.63 -0.14 -4.01
CA LEU A 86 -0.41 -0.29 -3.19
C LEU A 86 -0.04 1.03 -2.47
N ILE A 87 -0.19 2.18 -3.14
CA ILE A 87 0.03 3.51 -2.54
C ILE A 87 -0.95 3.74 -1.37
N HIS A 88 -2.21 3.36 -1.53
CA HIS A 88 -3.20 3.43 -0.46
C HIS A 88 -2.81 2.56 0.75
N GLU A 89 -2.50 1.28 0.53
CA GLU A 89 -2.16 0.38 1.63
C GLU A 89 -0.83 0.77 2.32
N LEU A 90 0.16 1.27 1.57
CA LEU A 90 1.39 1.82 2.16
C LEU A 90 1.15 3.11 2.94
N SER A 91 0.13 3.90 2.57
CA SER A 91 -0.28 5.06 3.35
C SER A 91 -0.80 4.65 4.72
N HIS A 92 -1.53 3.53 4.82
CA HIS A 92 -1.89 2.95 6.13
C HIS A 92 -0.66 2.52 6.93
N VAL A 93 0.39 2.02 6.29
CA VAL A 93 1.65 1.67 6.98
C VAL A 93 2.37 2.90 7.53
N VAL A 94 2.54 3.94 6.72
CA VAL A 94 3.26 5.16 7.13
C VAL A 94 2.44 6.01 8.09
N PHE A 95 1.12 6.08 7.89
CA PHE A 95 0.19 6.93 8.63
C PHE A 95 -0.82 6.09 9.45
N TRP A 96 -0.33 5.10 10.19
CA TRP A 96 -1.17 4.10 10.88
C TRP A 96 -2.23 4.62 11.87
N LYS A 97 -2.17 5.89 12.31
CA LYS A 97 -3.20 6.52 13.16
C LYS A 97 -4.22 7.35 12.37
N THR A 98 -4.08 7.42 11.06
CA THR A 98 -4.89 8.27 10.19
C THR A 98 -6.14 7.51 9.75
N TRP A 99 -7.26 8.23 9.73
CA TRP A 99 -8.55 7.63 9.40
C TRP A 99 -8.66 7.38 7.90
N GLU A 100 -9.41 6.35 7.50
CA GLU A 100 -9.59 5.91 6.11
C GLU A 100 -9.90 7.06 5.13
N ARG A 101 -10.78 7.99 5.51
CA ARG A 101 -11.12 9.15 4.67
C ARG A 101 -9.91 10.01 4.30
N PHE A 102 -8.96 10.16 5.24
CA PHE A 102 -7.76 10.97 5.04
C PHE A 102 -6.68 10.18 4.32
N ILE A 103 -6.65 8.86 4.48
CA ILE A 103 -5.82 7.97 3.67
C ILE A 103 -6.25 8.04 2.20
N GLY A 104 -7.56 8.02 1.91
CA GLY A 104 -8.06 8.22 0.55
C GLY A 104 -7.72 9.60 -0.03
N GLN A 105 -7.69 10.66 0.79
CA GLN A 105 -7.22 11.98 0.34
C GLN A 105 -5.71 11.96 0.03
N ALA A 106 -4.91 11.36 0.91
CA ALA A 106 -3.47 11.22 0.70
C ALA A 106 -3.17 10.40 -0.57
N GLU A 107 -3.87 9.30 -0.79
CA GLU A 107 -3.76 8.50 -2.01
C GLU A 107 -3.98 9.34 -3.26
N ASN A 108 -5.09 10.08 -3.35
CA ASN A 108 -5.39 10.90 -4.53
C ASN A 108 -4.25 11.88 -4.83
N ILE A 109 -3.74 12.55 -3.79
CA ILE A 109 -2.63 13.51 -3.92
C ILE A 109 -1.34 12.79 -4.35
N LEU A 110 -1.00 11.67 -3.72
CA LEU A 110 0.24 10.94 -4.02
C LEU A 110 0.22 10.30 -5.40
N VAL A 111 -0.93 9.76 -5.82
CA VAL A 111 -1.13 9.24 -7.19
C VAL A 111 -0.97 10.37 -8.21
N GLU A 112 -1.47 11.57 -7.94
CA GLU A 112 -1.26 12.70 -8.84
C GLU A 112 0.21 13.16 -8.87
N LYS A 113 0.84 13.27 -7.69
CA LYS A 113 2.17 13.88 -7.54
C LYS A 113 3.34 12.95 -7.82
N PHE A 114 3.19 11.64 -7.65
CA PHE A 114 4.25 10.71 -8.00
C PHE A 114 4.51 10.72 -9.50
N THR A 115 5.79 10.86 -9.83
CA THR A 115 6.27 10.74 -11.20
C THR A 115 5.98 9.34 -11.75
N GLN A 116 5.97 9.22 -13.08
CA GLN A 116 5.77 7.91 -13.71
C GLN A 116 6.88 6.92 -13.30
N GLU A 117 8.12 7.38 -13.17
CA GLU A 117 9.24 6.56 -12.71
C GLU A 117 9.02 6.02 -11.28
N GLN A 118 8.54 6.85 -10.36
CA GLN A 118 8.20 6.42 -9.01
C GLN A 118 7.06 5.38 -9.01
N LYS A 119 6.03 5.58 -9.82
CA LYS A 119 4.93 4.61 -9.97
C LYS A 119 5.42 3.30 -10.58
N ASP A 120 6.26 3.35 -11.59
CA ASP A 120 6.87 2.18 -12.22
C ASP A 120 7.77 1.42 -11.25
N PHE A 121 8.51 2.14 -10.41
CA PHE A 121 9.29 1.58 -9.33
C PHE A 121 8.41 0.86 -8.29
N LEU A 122 7.32 1.48 -7.83
CA LEU A 122 6.37 0.83 -6.91
C LEU A 122 5.71 -0.41 -7.54
N LYS A 123 5.35 -0.36 -8.83
CA LYS A 123 4.83 -1.52 -9.58
C LYS A 123 5.78 -2.70 -9.60
N SER A 124 7.09 -2.49 -9.46
CA SER A 124 8.08 -3.57 -9.42
C SER A 124 7.96 -4.44 -8.17
N PHE A 125 7.37 -3.93 -7.08
CA PHE A 125 7.11 -4.68 -5.84
C PHE A 125 5.82 -5.51 -5.89
N LEU A 126 4.95 -5.27 -6.88
CA LEU A 126 3.75 -6.09 -7.07
C LEU A 126 4.14 -7.48 -7.61
N PRO A 127 3.76 -8.58 -6.94
CA PRO A 127 3.99 -9.93 -7.44
C PRO A 127 3.46 -10.13 -8.87
N ARG A 128 4.14 -10.94 -9.69
CA ARG A 128 3.64 -11.24 -11.05
C ARG A 128 2.51 -12.27 -11.05
N SER A 129 2.52 -13.17 -10.08
CA SER A 129 1.53 -14.23 -9.89
C SER A 129 0.64 -13.99 -8.68
N GLU A 130 -0.53 -14.61 -8.69
CA GLU A 130 -1.45 -14.63 -7.56
C GLU A 130 -0.96 -15.64 -6.50
N SER A 131 -1.20 -15.34 -5.22
CA SER A 131 -0.98 -16.29 -4.13
C SER A 131 -2.03 -17.41 -4.18
N LYS A 132 -1.59 -18.66 -3.98
CA LYS A 132 -2.45 -19.83 -3.87
C LYS A 132 -2.91 -19.98 -2.41
N ASP A 133 -3.69 -19.02 -1.92
CA ASP A 133 -4.32 -19.09 -0.59
C ASP A 133 -5.85 -19.03 -0.74
#